data_AF-A0A8E0VB68-F1
#
_entry.id   AF-A0A8E0VB68-F1
#
_cell.length_a   1.000
_cell.length_b   1.000
_cell.length_c   1.000
_cell.angle_alpha   90.00
_cell.angle_beta   90.00
_cell.angle_gamma   90.00
#
_symmetry.space_group_name_H-M   'P 1'
#
loop_
_entity.id
_entity.type
_entity.pdbx_description
1 polymer ?
#
loop_
_entity_poly.entity_id
_entity_poly.type
_entity_poly.pdbx_seq_one_letter_code
_entity_poly.pdbx_strand_id
1 'polypeptide(L)' 'MQNNYTSKGKHLTESERLLIERWHNKEKISNREIAYRLGKSPQTIHNEIQRGTVQLKYKT' A
#
# COMPACT_ATOMS: atom_id res chain seq x y z
N MET A 1 7.61 -22.97 -6.54
CA MET A 1 7.86 -22.45 -5.18
C MET A 1 7.67 -20.94 -5.22
N GLN A 2 6.71 -20.39 -4.47
CA GLN A 2 6.49 -18.94 -4.42
C GLN A 2 7.61 -18.31 -3.59
N ASN A 3 8.48 -17.51 -4.22
CA ASN A 3 9.51 -16.74 -3.52
C ASN A 3 8.82 -15.67 -2.69
N ASN A 4 8.56 -15.98 -1.42
CA ASN A 4 8.08 -15.03 -0.43
C ASN A 4 9.22 -14.07 -0.11
N TYR A 5 9.27 -12.95 -0.82
CA TYR A 5 10.10 -11.79 -0.46
C TYR A 5 9.59 -11.22 0.86
N THR A 6 9.99 -11.84 1.97
CA THR A 6 9.73 -11.32 3.31
C THR A 6 11.06 -10.93 3.93
N SER A 7 11.55 -9.73 3.64
CA SER A 7 12.33 -9.03 4.66
C SER A 7 11.32 -8.67 5.76
N LYS A 8 11.18 -9.58 6.73
CA LYS A 8 10.46 -9.29 7.98
C LYS A 8 11.12 -8.05 8.59
N GLY A 9 10.37 -6.96 8.69
CA GLY A 9 10.78 -5.78 9.43
C GLY A 9 10.80 -4.51 8.60
N LYS A 10 9.64 -3.86 8.51
CA LYS A 10 9.40 -2.48 8.96
C LYS A 10 8.08 -2.06 8.35
N HIS A 11 7.16 -1.64 9.22
CA HIS A 11 5.85 -1.13 8.88
C HIS A 11 5.92 -0.13 7.72
N LEU A 12 4.85 -0.01 6.95
CA LEU A 12 4.73 1.07 5.97
C LEU A 12 5.00 2.40 6.67
N THR A 13 5.97 3.14 6.15
CA THR A 13 6.21 4.52 6.55
C THR A 13 5.03 5.38 6.11
N GLU A 14 4.85 6.52 6.77
CA GLU A 14 3.74 7.43 6.43
C GLU A 14 3.80 7.90 4.96
N SER A 15 5.01 8.12 4.43
CA SER A 15 5.21 8.45 3.02
C SER A 15 4.77 7.32 2.08
N GLU A 16 5.06 6.06 2.42
CA GLU A 16 4.60 4.91 1.62
C GLU A 16 3.06 4.79 1.67
N ARG A 17 2.43 5.08 2.81
CA ARG A 17 0.96 5.10 2.92
C ARG A 17 0.31 6.14 2.03
N LEU A 18 0.85 7.36 2.00
CA LEU A 18 0.37 8.43 1.11
C LEU A 18 0.54 8.08 -0.37
N LEU A 19 1.64 7.39 -0.72
CA LEU A 19 1.86 6.91 -2.09
C LEU A 19 0.85 5.82 -2.48
N ILE A 20 0.58 4.86 -1.59
CA ILE A 20 -0.45 3.83 -1.79
C ILE A 20 -1.81 4.50 -2.05
N GLU A 21 -2.17 5.48 -1.22
CA GLU A 21 -3.43 6.21 -1.37
C GLU A 21 -3.50 6.96 -2.71
N ARG A 22 -2.46 7.74 -3.05
CA ARG A 22 -2.40 8.49 -4.31
C ARG A 22 -2.52 7.56 -5.51
N TRP A 23 -1.75 6.49 -5.56
CA TRP A 23 -1.73 5.55 -6.69
C TRP A 23 -3.03 4.75 -6.80
N HIS A 24 -3.62 4.35 -5.68
CA HIS A 24 -4.89 3.64 -5.66
C HIS A 24 -6.07 4.55 -6.04
N ASN A 25 -6.12 5.79 -5.51
CA ASN A 25 -7.27 6.68 -5.69
C ASN A 25 -7.19 7.50 -6.97
N LYS A 26 -6.04 8.12 -7.29
CA LYS A 26 -5.88 8.99 -8.47
C LYS A 26 -5.50 8.19 -9.71
N GLU A 27 -4.51 7.31 -9.60
CA GLU A 27 -3.95 6.59 -10.76
C GLU A 27 -4.65 5.24 -11.02
N LYS A 28 -5.56 4.82 -10.13
CA LYS A 28 -6.31 3.54 -10.20
C LYS A 28 -5.41 2.33 -10.44
N ILE A 29 -4.20 2.38 -9.89
CA ILE A 29 -3.19 1.33 -10.03
C ILE A 29 -3.58 0.12 -9.17
N SER A 30 -3.32 -1.08 -9.69
CA SER A 30 -3.57 -2.32 -8.95
C SER A 30 -2.66 -2.46 -7.73
N ASN A 31 -3.16 -3.11 -6.67
CA ASN A 31 -2.41 -3.34 -5.43
C ASN A 31 -1.09 -4.09 -5.66
N ARG A 32 -1.03 -4.92 -6.71
CA ARG A 32 0.15 -5.72 -7.05
C ARG A 32 1.25 -4.86 -7.69
N GLU A 33 0.87 -3.90 -8.52
CA GLU A 33 1.78 -2.93 -9.12
C GLU A 33 2.30 -1.95 -8.07
N ILE A 34 1.44 -1.47 -7.17
CA ILE A 34 1.85 -0.66 -6.00
C ILE A 34 2.85 -1.42 -5.13
N ALA A 35 2.60 -2.70 -4.88
CA ALA A 35 3.49 -3.56 -4.11
C ALA A 35 4.86 -3.74 -4.79
N TYR A 36 4.88 -3.92 -6.12
CA TYR A 36 6.12 -4.01 -6.89
C TYR A 36 6.94 -2.71 -6.79
N ARG A 37 6.30 -1.55 -6.96
CA ARG A 37 6.96 -0.23 -6.85
C ARG A 37 7.55 0.03 -5.46
N LEU A 38 6.88 -0.41 -4.40
CA LEU A 38 7.33 -0.23 -3.01
C LEU A 38 8.26 -1.36 -2.51
N GLY A 39 8.46 -2.42 -3.31
CA GLY A 39 9.17 -3.62 -2.87
C GLY A 39 8.49 -4.31 -1.66
N LYS A 40 7.16 -4.23 -1.58
CA LYS A 40 6.36 -4.82 -0.49
C LYS A 40 5.54 -6.01 -0.97
N SER A 41 4.93 -6.73 -0.03
CA SER A 41 3.93 -7.75 -0.37
C SER A 41 2.61 -7.10 -0.81
N PRO A 42 1.93 -7.61 -1.84
CA PRO A 42 0.56 -7.20 -2.19
C PRO A 42 -0.41 -7.31 -1.02
N GLN A 43 -0.18 -8.26 -0.10
CA GLN A 43 -0.99 -8.41 1.11
C GLN A 43 -0.83 -7.22 2.06
N THR A 44 0.37 -6.63 2.14
CA THR A 44 0.62 -5.44 2.95
C THR A 44 -0.16 -4.25 2.42
N ILE A 45 -0.20 -4.08 1.09
CA ILE A 45 -0.97 -3.02 0.43
C ILE A 45 -2.47 -3.23 0.65
N HIS A 46 -2.96 -4.46 0.48
CA HIS A 46 -4.35 -4.81 0.74
C HIS A 46 -4.75 -4.53 2.19
N ASN A 47 -3.92 -4.94 3.15
CA ASN A 47 -4.18 -4.69 4.56
C ASN A 47 -4.19 -3.20 4.90
N GLU A 48 -3.34 -2.37 4.28
CA GLU A 48 -3.36 -0.91 4.47
C GLU A 48 -4.63 -0.28 3.91
N ILE A 49 -5.05 -0.68 2.71
CA ILE A 49 -6.31 -0.22 2.10
C ILE A 49 -7.51 -0.62 2.97
N GLN A 50 -7.54 -1.87 3.46
CA GLN A 50 -8.60 -2.37 4.35
C GLN A 50 -8.58 -1.72 5.75
N ARG A 51 -7.40 -1.35 6.26
CA ARG A 51 -7.25 -0.64 7.55
C ARG A 51 -7.84 0.78 7.52
N GLY A 52 -8.17 1.30 6.34
CA GLY A 52 -9.12 2.41 6.26
C GLY A 52 -8.52 3.80 6.48
N THR A 53 -7.21 3.99 6.32
CA THR A 53 -6.61 5.31 6.04
C THR A 53 -6.91 5.79 4.61
N VAL A 54 -7.81 5.11 3.89
CA VAL A 54 -8.41 5.51 2.60
C VAL A 54 -9.67 6.38 2.81
N GLN A 55 -9.89 6.86 4.03
CA GLN A 55 -10.73 8.03 4.23
C GLN A 55 -9.83 9.26 4.34
N LEU A 56 -9.53 9.88 3.18
CA LEU A 56 -9.69 11.32 3.07
C LEU A 56 -11.13 11.63 3.48
N LYS A 57 -11.40 11.60 4.80
CA LYS A 57 -12.40 12.48 5.38
C LYS A 57 -11.88 13.85 5.01
N TYR A 58 -12.55 14.44 4.02
CA TYR A 58 -12.68 15.88 3.91
C TYR A 58 -12.69 16.45 5.33
N LYS A 59 -11.53 16.96 5.77
CA LYS A 59 -11.42 17.74 7.00
C LYS A 59 -12.00 19.09 6.59
N THR A 60 -13.31 19.23 6.79
CA THR A 60 -14.01 20.52 6.83
C THR A 60 -13.35 21.41 7.87
#